data_AF-A0A3D3G8X5-F1
#
_entry.id   AF-A0A3D3G8X5-F1
#
_cell.length_a   1.000
_cell.length_b   1.000
_cell.length_c   1.000
_cell.angle_alpha   90.00
_cell.angle_beta   90.00
_cell.angle_gamma   90.00
#
_symmetry.space_group_name_H-M   'P 1'
#
loop_
_entity.id
_entity.type
_entity.pdbx_description
1 polymer ?
#
loop_
_entity_poly.entity_id
_entity_poly.type
_entity_poly.pdbx_seq_one_letter_code
_entity_poly.pdbx_strand_id
1 'polypeptide(L)'
;MSDTTQSPVQDAEIVTEPPNPSSPPPAFDINAYNATLEIVRHRLTLLEKARAEMKTLNEMYNDIFTNDDGYNEADKVVKEALKKKKDVKAQLAKQTAAVETYGKIKDLKAQIKDNEEALSQELMEYYKTSGVTEIETEDGDVQEFKIVVKLKAKKRAEK
;
A
#
# COMPACT_ATOMS: atom_id res chain seq x y z
N MET A 1 -59.19 35.95 16.11
CA MET A 1 -58.09 36.54 16.90
C MET A 1 -57.87 35.60 18.06
N SER A 2 -56.79 34.90 18.28
CA SER A 2 -55.39 34.87 17.82
C SER A 2 -54.84 33.60 18.52
N ASP A 3 -53.79 32.90 18.19
CA ASP A 3 -52.80 32.85 17.13
C ASP A 3 -52.04 31.54 17.42
N THR A 4 -51.68 30.82 16.37
CA THR A 4 -50.91 29.59 16.41
C THR A 4 -49.46 29.93 16.76
N THR A 5 -48.86 29.33 17.78
CA THR A 5 -47.39 29.19 17.80
C THR A 5 -46.96 27.80 18.26
N GLN A 6 -46.87 26.96 17.25
CA GLN A 6 -46.04 25.77 17.17
C GLN A 6 -44.57 26.19 17.40
N SER A 7 -43.96 25.75 18.51
CA SER A 7 -42.51 25.89 18.69
C SER A 7 -41.79 24.86 17.80
N PRO A 8 -40.84 25.27 16.93
CA PRO A 8 -40.06 24.33 16.14
C PRO A 8 -38.97 23.70 17.02
N VAL A 9 -38.86 22.38 16.92
CA VAL A 9 -37.71 21.60 17.40
C VAL A 9 -36.50 22.08 16.58
N GLN A 10 -35.49 22.65 17.24
CA GLN A 10 -34.21 22.95 16.59
C GLN A 10 -33.38 21.67 16.61
N ASP A 11 -33.12 21.14 15.42
CA ASP A 11 -32.13 20.11 15.19
C ASP A 11 -30.76 20.61 15.69
N ALA A 12 -30.26 19.99 16.75
CA ALA A 12 -28.90 20.19 17.23
C ALA A 12 -27.94 19.54 16.22
N GLU A 13 -27.49 20.33 15.25
CA GLU A 13 -26.32 20.01 14.45
C GLU A 13 -25.13 19.85 15.40
N ILE A 14 -24.64 18.62 15.54
CA ILE A 14 -23.34 18.38 16.19
C ILE A 14 -22.31 18.94 15.22
N VAL A 15 -21.99 20.22 15.40
CA VAL A 15 -20.83 20.85 14.79
C VAL A 15 -19.62 20.11 15.34
N THR A 16 -19.10 19.16 14.57
CA THR A 16 -17.75 18.62 14.79
C THR A 16 -16.78 19.74 14.42
N GLU A 17 -16.51 20.62 15.38
CA GLU A 17 -15.42 21.56 15.30
C GLU A 17 -14.11 20.77 15.03
N PRO A 18 -13.30 21.18 14.04
CA PRO A 18 -11.98 20.60 13.86
C PRO A 18 -11.16 20.83 15.14
N PRO A 19 -10.33 19.87 15.55
CA PRO A 19 -9.61 19.94 16.83
C PRO A 19 -8.81 21.24 16.93
N ASN A 20 -9.14 22.04 17.95
CA ASN A 20 -8.46 23.30 18.26
C ASN A 20 -6.96 23.02 18.56
N PRO A 21 -6.01 23.54 17.76
CA PRO A 21 -4.58 23.26 17.91
C PRO A 21 -3.94 23.90 19.16
N SER A 22 -4.71 24.60 20.01
CA SER A 22 -4.19 25.35 21.16
C SER A 22 -4.27 24.63 22.52
N SER A 23 -4.66 23.36 22.57
CA SER A 23 -4.61 22.60 23.84
C SER A 23 -3.15 22.24 24.18
N PRO A 24 -2.64 22.57 25.40
CA PRO A 24 -1.32 22.12 25.80
C PRO A 24 -1.26 20.58 25.74
N PRO A 25 -0.14 19.99 25.28
CA PRO A 25 -0.01 18.54 25.28
C PRO A 25 -0.24 18.01 26.71
N PRO A 26 -0.97 16.89 26.86
CA PRO A 26 -1.22 16.32 28.18
C PRO A 26 0.09 16.07 28.91
N ALA A 27 0.15 16.42 30.20
CA ALA A 27 1.32 16.20 31.03
C ALA A 27 1.69 14.70 31.05
N PHE A 28 2.99 14.41 30.98
CA PHE A 28 3.48 13.03 31.00
C PHE A 28 3.20 12.38 32.37
N ASP A 29 2.36 11.35 32.39
CA ASP A 29 2.07 10.55 33.58
C ASP A 29 3.04 9.35 33.67
N ILE A 30 3.97 9.42 34.63
CA ILE A 30 4.99 8.40 34.85
C ILE A 30 4.43 7.05 35.30
N ASN A 31 3.31 7.05 36.02
CA ASN A 31 2.69 5.81 36.53
C ASN A 31 1.94 5.09 35.40
N ALA A 32 1.19 5.83 34.59
CA ALA A 32 0.53 5.30 33.40
C ALA A 32 1.56 4.79 32.37
N TYR A 33 2.67 5.51 32.20
CA TYR A 33 3.78 5.08 31.36
C TYR A 33 4.38 3.75 31.84
N ASN A 34 4.72 3.63 33.13
CA ASN A 34 5.32 2.41 33.67
C ASN A 34 4.36 1.20 33.61
N ALA A 35 3.07 1.40 33.90
CA ALA A 35 2.07 0.34 33.77
C ALA A 35 1.94 -0.14 32.32
N THR A 36 1.93 0.80 31.37
CA THR A 36 1.92 0.48 29.94
C THR A 36 3.20 -0.25 29.52
N LEU A 37 4.36 0.18 30.03
CA LEU A 37 5.66 -0.41 29.72
C LEU A 37 5.75 -1.88 30.18
N GLU A 38 5.23 -2.21 31.36
CA GLU A 38 5.20 -3.61 31.85
C GLU A 38 4.27 -4.49 31.01
N ILE A 39 3.11 -3.97 30.59
CA ILE A 39 2.21 -4.67 29.66
C ILE A 39 2.92 -4.90 28.31
N VAL A 40 3.60 -3.88 27.79
CA VAL A 40 4.38 -3.98 26.54
C VAL A 40 5.49 -5.02 26.66
N ARG A 41 6.27 -5.00 27.75
CA ARG A 41 7.33 -6.00 28.01
C ARG A 41 6.79 -7.41 28.09
N HIS A 42 5.72 -7.61 28.84
CA HIS A 42 5.06 -8.91 28.93
C HIS A 42 4.58 -9.40 27.56
N ARG A 43 3.95 -8.52 26.77
CA ARG A 43 3.51 -8.83 25.40
C ARG A 43 4.68 -9.18 24.50
N LEU A 44 5.80 -8.46 24.58
CA LEU A 44 7.01 -8.76 23.81
C LEU A 44 7.54 -10.16 24.11
N THR A 45 7.65 -10.53 25.39
CA THR A 45 8.10 -11.88 25.78
C THR A 45 7.16 -12.98 25.27
N LEU A 46 5.85 -12.77 25.33
CA LEU A 46 4.89 -13.73 24.76
C LEU A 46 5.07 -13.86 23.24
N LEU A 47 5.28 -12.73 22.56
CA LEU A 47 5.49 -12.69 21.12
C LEU A 47 6.79 -13.41 20.70
N GLU A 48 7.86 -13.24 21.45
CA GLU A 48 9.13 -13.94 21.22
C GLU A 48 8.97 -15.45 21.37
N LYS A 49 8.30 -15.91 22.43
CA LYS A 49 8.02 -17.33 22.66
C LYS A 49 7.16 -17.91 21.53
N ALA A 50 6.06 -17.25 21.18
CA ALA A 50 5.18 -17.69 20.12
C ALA A 50 5.89 -17.74 18.76
N ARG A 51 6.76 -16.77 18.46
CA ARG A 51 7.58 -16.78 17.22
C ARG A 51 8.59 -17.93 17.21
N ALA A 52 9.23 -18.22 18.33
CA ALA A 52 10.18 -19.33 18.44
C ALA A 52 9.47 -20.68 18.23
N GLU A 53 8.34 -20.89 18.91
CA GLU A 53 7.52 -22.11 18.76
C GLU A 53 7.00 -22.26 17.33
N MET A 54 6.46 -21.19 16.74
CA MET A 54 6.02 -21.19 15.35
C MET A 54 7.16 -21.54 14.38
N LYS A 55 8.38 -21.05 14.63
CA LYS A 55 9.54 -21.38 13.81
C LYS A 55 9.83 -22.89 13.88
N THR A 56 9.91 -23.46 15.08
CA THR A 56 10.14 -24.90 15.27
C THR A 56 9.04 -25.75 14.63
N LEU A 57 7.76 -25.38 14.82
CA LEU A 57 6.64 -26.10 14.21
C LEU A 57 6.67 -26.03 12.67
N ASN A 58 7.06 -24.90 12.10
CA ASN A 58 7.24 -24.78 10.65
C ASN A 58 8.40 -25.64 10.13
N GLU A 59 9.52 -25.71 10.86
CA GLU A 59 10.65 -26.59 10.53
C GLU A 59 10.19 -28.04 10.54
N MET A 60 9.57 -28.50 11.64
CA MET A 60 9.02 -29.86 11.75
C MET A 60 7.99 -30.16 10.65
N TYR A 61 7.10 -29.21 10.36
CA TYR A 61 6.09 -29.38 9.31
C TYR A 61 6.73 -29.54 7.94
N ASN A 62 7.75 -28.74 7.62
CA ASN A 62 8.48 -28.87 6.36
C ASN A 62 9.27 -30.19 6.29
N ASP A 63 9.84 -30.63 7.40
CA ASP A 63 10.58 -31.89 7.51
C ASP A 63 9.71 -33.10 7.17
N ILE A 64 8.40 -33.06 7.47
CA ILE A 64 7.45 -34.11 7.07
C ILE A 64 7.48 -34.33 5.55
N PHE A 65 7.54 -33.26 4.78
CA PHE A 65 7.56 -33.35 3.32
C PHE A 65 8.95 -33.70 2.79
N THR A 66 10.01 -33.06 3.31
CA THR A 66 11.37 -33.28 2.78
C THR A 66 11.93 -34.65 3.14
N ASN A 67 11.37 -35.34 4.13
CA ASN A 67 11.73 -36.73 4.45
C ASN A 67 10.85 -37.76 3.74
N ASP A 68 9.78 -37.35 3.05
CA ASP A 68 8.93 -38.26 2.28
C ASP A 68 9.51 -38.48 0.88
N ASP A 69 9.80 -39.74 0.55
CA ASP A 69 10.39 -40.10 -0.74
C ASP A 69 9.47 -39.77 -1.93
N GLY A 70 8.14 -39.95 -1.76
CA GLY A 70 7.15 -39.65 -2.80
C GLY A 70 7.03 -38.16 -3.10
N TYR A 71 7.06 -37.32 -2.06
CA TYR A 71 7.11 -35.87 -2.17
C TYR A 71 8.39 -35.42 -2.88
N ASN A 72 9.55 -35.95 -2.48
CA ASN A 72 10.83 -35.60 -3.10
C ASN A 72 10.89 -36.00 -4.58
N GLU A 73 10.35 -37.16 -4.95
CA GLU A 73 10.25 -37.58 -6.35
C GLU A 73 9.34 -36.64 -7.15
N ALA A 74 8.15 -36.31 -6.62
CA ALA A 74 7.23 -35.38 -7.24
C ALA A 74 7.84 -33.96 -7.39
N ASP A 75 8.51 -33.45 -6.36
CA ASP A 75 9.19 -32.15 -6.38
C ASP A 75 10.32 -32.13 -7.41
N LYS A 76 11.07 -33.23 -7.56
CA LYS A 76 12.09 -33.36 -8.61
C LYS A 76 11.48 -33.28 -10.00
N VAL A 77 10.38 -33.99 -10.27
CA VAL A 77 9.66 -33.93 -11.55
C VAL A 77 9.17 -32.51 -11.83
N VAL A 78 8.61 -31.82 -10.83
CA VAL A 78 8.16 -30.42 -10.96
C VAL A 78 9.35 -29.50 -11.27
N LYS A 79 10.47 -29.63 -10.55
CA LYS A 79 11.68 -28.83 -10.77
C LYS A 79 12.23 -29.03 -12.19
N GLU A 80 12.29 -30.26 -12.68
CA GLU A 80 12.72 -30.58 -14.03
C GLU A 80 11.78 -29.98 -15.08
N ALA A 81 10.46 -30.10 -14.89
CA ALA A 81 9.45 -29.51 -15.77
C ALA A 81 9.53 -27.97 -15.79
N LEU A 82 9.73 -27.33 -14.63
CA LEU A 82 9.91 -25.88 -14.52
C LEU A 82 11.19 -25.41 -15.20
N LYS A 83 12.29 -26.16 -15.06
CA LYS A 83 13.54 -25.89 -15.78
C LYS A 83 13.34 -25.97 -17.28
N LYS A 84 12.71 -27.04 -17.78
CA LYS A 84 12.39 -27.21 -19.20
C LYS A 84 11.49 -26.08 -19.71
N LYS A 85 10.45 -25.71 -18.97
CA LYS A 85 9.57 -24.57 -19.29
C LYS A 85 10.35 -23.26 -19.36
N LYS A 86 11.27 -23.02 -18.42
CA LYS A 86 12.14 -21.84 -18.40
C LYS A 86 13.06 -21.81 -19.62
N ASP A 87 13.68 -22.92 -19.97
CA ASP A 87 14.58 -23.03 -21.13
C ASP A 87 13.83 -22.79 -22.44
N VAL A 88 12.65 -23.41 -22.61
CA VAL A 88 11.78 -23.17 -23.76
C VAL A 88 11.36 -21.70 -23.82
N LYS A 89 10.92 -21.11 -22.71
CA LYS A 89 10.56 -19.68 -22.66
C LYS A 89 11.74 -18.79 -23.04
N ALA A 90 12.95 -19.12 -22.59
CA ALA A 90 14.17 -18.37 -22.94
C ALA A 90 14.52 -18.50 -24.42
N GLN A 91 14.29 -19.67 -25.03
CA GLN A 91 14.44 -19.85 -26.48
C GLN A 91 13.39 -19.06 -27.26
N LEU A 92 12.11 -19.13 -26.86
CA LEU A 92 11.02 -18.36 -27.48
C LEU A 92 11.27 -16.85 -27.36
N ALA A 93 11.78 -16.38 -26.22
CA ALA A 93 12.10 -14.96 -26.00
C ALA A 93 13.23 -14.44 -26.91
N LYS A 94 14.05 -15.32 -27.49
CA LYS A 94 15.09 -14.96 -28.48
C LYS A 94 14.55 -14.91 -29.91
N GLN A 95 13.34 -15.42 -30.17
CA GLN A 95 12.75 -15.35 -31.49
C GLN A 95 12.50 -13.89 -31.86
N THR A 96 12.71 -13.56 -33.13
CA THR A 96 12.57 -12.19 -33.66
C THR A 96 11.25 -11.54 -33.26
N ALA A 97 10.12 -12.24 -33.46
CA ALA A 97 8.80 -11.74 -33.07
C ALA A 97 8.66 -11.42 -31.57
N ALA A 98 9.28 -12.22 -30.69
CA ALA A 98 9.25 -11.98 -29.25
C ALA A 98 10.12 -10.78 -28.86
N VAL A 99 11.30 -10.65 -29.47
CA VAL A 99 12.21 -9.51 -29.25
C VAL A 99 11.56 -8.21 -29.72
N GLU A 100 11.00 -8.20 -30.93
CA GLU A 100 10.29 -7.03 -31.49
C GLU A 100 9.09 -6.63 -30.63
N THR A 101 8.26 -7.60 -30.24
CA THR A 101 7.09 -7.35 -29.38
C THR A 101 7.53 -6.79 -28.02
N TYR A 102 8.58 -7.36 -27.42
CA TYR A 102 9.10 -6.87 -26.14
C TYR A 102 9.74 -5.48 -26.25
N GLY A 103 10.37 -5.17 -27.39
CA GLY A 103 10.82 -3.82 -27.73
C GLY A 103 9.65 -2.84 -27.73
N LYS A 104 8.59 -3.12 -28.48
CA LYS A 104 7.37 -2.29 -28.50
C LYS A 104 6.76 -2.09 -27.11
N ILE A 105 6.74 -3.13 -26.28
CA ILE A 105 6.26 -3.04 -24.90
C ILE A 105 7.12 -2.08 -24.08
N LYS A 106 8.44 -2.11 -24.24
CA LYS A 106 9.35 -1.19 -23.53
C LYS A 106 9.13 0.25 -23.99
N ASP A 107 9.01 0.46 -25.28
CA ASP A 107 8.79 1.79 -25.85
C ASP A 107 7.47 2.38 -25.38
N LEU A 108 6.38 1.58 -25.42
CA LEU A 108 5.08 1.99 -24.89
C LEU A 108 5.11 2.29 -23.39
N LYS A 109 5.87 1.51 -22.60
CA LYS A 109 6.01 1.80 -21.16
C LYS A 109 6.75 3.12 -20.90
N ALA A 110 7.76 3.43 -21.70
CA ALA A 110 8.45 4.70 -21.60
C ALA A 110 7.49 5.85 -21.98
N GLN A 111 6.78 5.72 -23.10
CA GLN A 111 5.77 6.70 -23.53
C GLN A 111 4.67 6.90 -22.50
N ILE A 112 4.11 5.84 -21.92
CA ILE A 112 3.09 5.95 -20.86
C ILE A 112 3.64 6.75 -19.68
N LYS A 113 4.84 6.42 -19.21
CA LYS A 113 5.46 7.10 -18.08
C LYS A 113 5.69 8.59 -18.38
N ASP A 114 6.22 8.91 -19.55
CA ASP A 114 6.49 10.30 -19.95
C ASP A 114 5.17 11.10 -20.06
N ASN A 115 4.11 10.50 -20.60
CA ASN A 115 2.78 11.11 -20.67
C ASN A 115 2.15 11.27 -19.27
N GLU A 116 2.29 10.29 -18.37
CA GLU A 116 1.81 10.40 -16.98
C GLU A 116 2.54 11.52 -16.22
N GLU A 117 3.85 11.68 -16.43
CA GLU A 117 4.63 12.76 -15.84
C GLU A 117 4.23 14.14 -16.39
N ALA A 118 4.01 14.25 -17.71
CA ALA A 118 3.50 15.46 -18.34
C ALA A 118 2.09 15.82 -17.85
N LEU A 119 1.18 14.84 -17.88
CA LEU A 119 -0.19 15.00 -17.38
C LEU A 119 -0.20 15.45 -15.93
N SER A 120 0.64 14.86 -15.05
CA SER A 120 0.70 15.29 -13.65
C SER A 120 1.13 16.76 -13.50
N GLN A 121 1.99 17.27 -14.37
CA GLN A 121 2.40 18.68 -14.34
C GLN A 121 1.27 19.59 -14.82
N GLU A 122 0.60 19.18 -15.90
CA GLU A 122 -0.55 19.89 -16.47
C GLU A 122 -1.73 19.95 -15.49
N LEU A 123 -2.05 18.84 -14.83
CA LEU A 123 -3.09 18.78 -13.79
C LEU A 123 -2.77 19.67 -12.59
N MET A 124 -1.51 19.74 -12.18
CA MET A 124 -1.08 20.66 -11.12
C MET A 124 -1.23 22.12 -11.53
N GLU A 125 -0.91 22.46 -12.78
CA GLU A 125 -1.08 23.83 -13.29
C GLU A 125 -2.56 24.19 -13.46
N TYR A 126 -3.36 23.24 -13.95
CA TYR A 126 -4.81 23.35 -14.02
C TYR A 126 -5.42 23.62 -12.64
N TYR A 127 -5.02 22.86 -11.61
CA TYR A 127 -5.48 23.09 -10.25
C TYR A 127 -5.06 24.47 -9.72
N LYS A 128 -3.83 24.92 -9.97
CA LYS A 128 -3.38 26.26 -9.53
C LYS A 128 -4.18 27.40 -10.16
N THR A 129 -4.59 27.24 -11.41
CA THR A 129 -5.29 28.28 -12.18
C THR A 129 -6.79 28.28 -11.94
N SER A 130 -7.41 27.10 -11.87
CA SER A 130 -8.86 26.93 -11.76
C SER A 130 -9.35 26.67 -10.33
N GLY A 131 -8.51 26.10 -9.46
CA GLY A 131 -8.88 25.66 -8.11
C GLY A 131 -9.73 24.40 -8.04
N VAL A 132 -10.02 23.73 -9.17
CA VAL A 132 -10.86 22.53 -9.23
C VAL A 132 -10.06 21.28 -9.59
N THR A 133 -10.59 20.12 -9.21
CA THR A 133 -9.98 18.79 -9.40
C THR A 133 -10.74 17.91 -10.39
N GLU A 134 -11.78 18.45 -11.03
CA GLU A 134 -12.61 17.75 -12.01
C GLU A 134 -12.25 18.17 -13.43
N ILE A 135 -12.23 17.21 -14.35
CA ILE A 135 -11.96 17.42 -15.79
C ILE A 135 -13.00 16.64 -16.58
N GLU A 136 -13.61 17.31 -17.55
CA GLU A 136 -14.44 16.67 -18.57
C GLU A 136 -13.53 16.08 -19.66
N THR A 137 -13.70 14.80 -19.96
CA THR A 137 -12.98 14.10 -21.03
C THR A 137 -13.59 14.44 -22.39
N GLU A 138 -12.87 14.14 -23.47
CA GLU A 138 -13.38 14.32 -24.84
C GLU A 138 -14.66 13.52 -25.12
N ASP A 139 -14.89 12.44 -24.36
CA ASP A 139 -16.08 11.59 -24.45
C ASP A 139 -17.28 12.15 -23.64
N GLY A 140 -17.09 13.27 -22.93
CA GLY A 140 -18.11 13.91 -22.09
C GLY A 140 -18.24 13.32 -20.69
N ASP A 141 -17.33 12.42 -20.28
CA ASP A 141 -17.28 11.90 -18.92
C ASP A 141 -16.50 12.85 -18.00
N VAL A 142 -16.96 13.02 -16.76
CA VAL A 142 -16.22 13.81 -15.76
C VAL A 142 -15.34 12.90 -14.92
N GLN A 143 -14.06 13.22 -14.84
CA GLN A 143 -13.07 12.53 -14.02
C GLN A 143 -12.49 13.47 -12.96
N GLU A 144 -12.25 12.96 -11.76
CA GLU A 144 -11.59 13.70 -10.68
C GLU A 144 -10.14 13.21 -10.51
N PHE A 145 -9.19 14.14 -10.34
CA PHE A 145 -7.80 13.82 -10.00
C PHE A 145 -7.44 14.22 -8.56
N LYS A 146 -6.49 13.48 -7.97
CA LYS A 146 -5.99 13.73 -6.62
C LYS A 146 -4.55 14.23 -6.62
N ILE A 147 -4.26 15.24 -5.80
CA ILE A 147 -2.89 15.75 -5.61
C ILE A 147 -2.23 14.99 -4.46
N VAL A 148 -1.10 14.33 -4.75
CA VAL A 148 -0.36 13.53 -3.78
C VAL A 148 0.98 14.18 -3.46
N VAL A 149 1.06 14.88 -2.34
CA VAL A 149 2.32 15.43 -1.80
C VAL A 149 2.94 14.40 -0.86
N LYS A 150 4.18 13.98 -1.11
CA LYS A 150 4.92 13.03 -0.27
C LYS A 150 6.24 13.62 0.21
N LEU A 151 6.45 13.62 1.53
CA LEU A 151 7.74 13.92 2.13
C LEU A 151 8.63 12.67 2.11
N LYS A 152 9.84 12.76 1.55
CA LYS A 152 10.83 11.67 1.59
C LYS A 152 11.86 11.93 2.69
N ALA A 153 12.22 10.89 3.44
CA ALA A 153 13.25 10.96 4.47
C ALA A 153 14.62 11.28 3.84
N LYS A 154 15.33 12.26 4.40
CA LYS A 154 16.72 12.58 4.01
C LYS A 154 17.64 11.53 4.64
N LYS A 155 18.25 10.67 3.81
CA LYS A 155 19.32 9.76 4.27
C LYS A 155 20.42 10.65 4.88
N ARG A 156 20.70 10.51 6.18
CA ARG A 156 21.86 11.18 6.79
C ARG A 156 23.10 10.62 6.10
N ALA A 157 23.92 11.49 5.52
CA ALA A 157 25.26 11.11 5.10
C ALA A 157 26.03 10.69 6.36
N GLU A 158 26.58 9.48 6.35
CA GLU A 158 27.50 9.02 7.38
C GLU A 158 28.70 9.96 7.41
N LYS A 159 29.09 10.37 8.62
CA LYS A 159 30.29 11.19 8.87
C LYS A 159 31.52 10.30 8.89
#